data_AF-A0AA38VJG6-F1
#
_entry.id   AF-A0AA38VJG6-F1
#
_cell.length_a   1.000
_cell.length_b   1.000
_cell.length_c   1.000
_cell.angle_alpha   90.00
_cell.angle_beta   90.00
_cell.angle_gamma   90.00
#
_symmetry.space_group_name_H-M   'P 1'
#
loop_
_entity.id
_entity.type
_entity.pdbx_description
1 polymer ?
#
loop_
_entity_poly.entity_id
_entity_poly.type
_entity_poly.pdbx_seq_one_letter_code
_entity_poly.pdbx_strand_id
1 'polypeptide(L)'
;MKNTLILLIAAAVSAQDLSGEPSCAVPCLSSAINAYCTPGTNMPCQCGPTQTAIANAAIPCLLDNCSFSDLFIAQSVGYAKCASWSATATPAPTTLAKMKW
;
A
#
# COMPACT_ATOMS: atom_id res chain seq x y z
N MET A 1 42.51 6.82 -1.14
CA MET A 1 41.19 7.38 -1.55
C MET A 1 40.16 6.34 -1.14
N LYS A 2 39.25 6.68 -0.22
CA LYS A 2 38.37 5.73 0.47
C LYS A 2 37.02 5.74 -0.24
N ASN A 3 36.76 4.72 -1.06
CA ASN A 3 35.55 4.61 -1.85
C ASN A 3 34.34 4.34 -0.95
N THR A 4 33.49 5.35 -0.81
CA THR A 4 32.22 5.28 -0.12
C THR A 4 31.30 4.31 -0.85
N LEU A 5 31.05 3.16 -0.23
CA LEU A 5 30.04 2.20 -0.65
C LEU A 5 28.65 2.84 -0.44
N ILE A 6 28.02 3.24 -1.53
CA ILE A 6 26.61 3.64 -1.53
C ILE A 6 25.79 2.35 -1.43
N LEU A 7 25.21 2.12 -0.25
CA LEU A 7 24.33 0.98 0.01
C LEU A 7 23.06 1.14 -0.83
N LEU A 8 22.90 0.30 -1.84
CA LEU A 8 21.64 0.11 -2.57
C LEU A 8 20.58 -0.33 -1.56
N ILE A 9 19.71 0.59 -1.18
CA ILE A 9 18.55 0.29 -0.35
C ILE A 9 17.66 -0.59 -1.22
N ALA A 10 17.43 -1.83 -0.81
CA ALA A 10 16.54 -2.74 -1.49
C ALA A 10 15.16 -2.07 -1.61
N ALA A 11 14.83 -1.57 -2.79
CA ALA A 11 13.47 -1.24 -3.15
C ALA A 11 12.73 -2.58 -3.11
N ALA A 12 12.02 -2.84 -2.00
CA ALA A 12 11.04 -3.89 -1.96
C ALA A 12 9.99 -3.53 -3.01
N VAL A 13 10.14 -4.09 -4.22
CA VAL A 13 9.17 -4.00 -5.31
C VAL A 13 7.89 -4.67 -4.83
N SER A 14 7.10 -3.88 -4.14
CA SER A 14 5.85 -4.32 -3.55
C SER A 14 4.82 -4.16 -4.66
N ALA A 15 4.60 -5.22 -5.42
CA ALA A 15 3.39 -5.32 -6.23
C ALA A 15 2.15 -5.13 -5.31
N GLN A 16 1.04 -4.67 -5.88
CA GLN A 16 -0.23 -4.59 -5.13
C GLN A 16 -0.53 -6.00 -4.60
N ASP A 17 -0.55 -6.22 -3.28
CA ASP A 17 -0.88 -7.55 -2.74
C ASP A 17 -2.38 -7.65 -2.49
N LEU A 18 -3.11 -7.95 -3.57
CA LEU A 18 -4.57 -8.16 -3.56
C LEU A 18 -4.92 -9.65 -3.34
N SER A 19 -3.95 -10.43 -2.85
CA SER A 19 -4.13 -11.87 -2.61
C SER A 19 -5.18 -12.10 -1.52
N GLY A 20 -6.23 -12.84 -1.84
CA GLY A 20 -7.36 -13.12 -0.94
C GLY A 20 -8.53 -12.15 -1.09
N GLU A 21 -8.41 -11.13 -1.94
CA GLU A 21 -9.54 -10.27 -2.28
C GLU A 21 -10.52 -10.96 -3.23
N PRO A 22 -11.82 -10.63 -3.14
CA PRO A 22 -12.81 -11.21 -4.04
C PRO A 22 -12.54 -10.76 -5.49
N SER A 23 -12.82 -11.64 -6.44
CA SER A 23 -12.50 -11.41 -7.86
C SER A 23 -13.12 -10.15 -8.43
N CYS A 24 -14.29 -9.74 -7.91
CA CYS A 24 -14.96 -8.50 -8.28
C CYS A 24 -14.22 -7.23 -7.80
N ALA A 25 -13.47 -7.32 -6.69
CA ALA A 25 -12.80 -6.18 -6.07
C ALA A 25 -11.42 -5.91 -6.65
N VAL A 26 -10.72 -6.96 -7.11
CA VAL A 26 -9.39 -6.87 -7.71
C VAL A 26 -9.28 -5.77 -8.79
N PRO A 27 -10.15 -5.71 -9.83
CA PRO A 27 -10.03 -4.66 -10.84
C PRO A 27 -10.33 -3.26 -10.30
N CYS A 28 -11.28 -3.12 -9.35
CA CYS A 28 -11.63 -1.85 -8.73
C CYS A 28 -10.47 -1.29 -7.90
N LEU A 29 -9.89 -2.13 -7.05
CA LEU A 29 -8.79 -1.76 -6.17
C LEU A 29 -7.52 -1.53 -6.96
N SER A 30 -7.23 -2.36 -7.97
CA SER A 30 -6.08 -2.13 -8.83
C SER A 30 -6.14 -0.78 -9.54
N SER A 31 -7.30 -0.42 -10.07
CA SER A 31 -7.53 0.88 -10.70
C SER A 31 -7.37 2.04 -9.70
N ALA A 32 -7.96 1.92 -8.51
CA ALA A 32 -7.84 2.93 -7.46
C ALA A 32 -6.39 3.10 -7.00
N ILE A 33 -5.66 2.00 -6.75
CA ILE A 33 -4.26 2.04 -6.34
C ILE A 33 -3.41 2.72 -7.41
N ASN A 34 -3.61 2.40 -8.69
CA ASN A 34 -2.87 3.03 -9.79
C ASN A 34 -3.15 4.54 -9.93
N ALA A 35 -4.27 5.04 -9.39
CA ALA A 35 -4.58 6.46 -9.41
C ALA A 35 -3.83 7.27 -8.33
N TYR A 36 -3.43 6.64 -7.22
CA TYR A 36 -2.77 7.33 -6.09
C TYR A 36 -1.32 6.88 -5.86
N CYS A 37 -0.96 5.69 -6.32
CA CYS A 37 0.33 5.07 -6.07
C CYS A 37 1.18 5.01 -7.33
N THR A 38 2.48 5.27 -7.16
CA THR A 38 3.45 5.05 -8.22
C THR A 38 3.86 3.58 -8.27
N PRO A 39 4.11 3.02 -9.46
CA PRO A 39 4.60 1.66 -9.60
C PRO A 39 5.84 1.42 -8.74
N GLY A 40 5.78 0.41 -7.86
CA GLY A 40 6.90 0.03 -6.98
C GLY A 40 6.79 0.58 -5.55
N THR A 41 5.79 1.41 -5.24
CA THR A 41 5.51 1.90 -3.87
C THR A 41 4.19 1.35 -3.32
N ASN A 42 3.66 0.27 -3.90
CA ASN A 42 2.23 0.01 -3.80
C ASN A 42 1.77 -0.35 -2.38
N MET A 43 2.49 -1.19 -1.62
CA MET A 43 2.13 -1.47 -0.22
C MET A 43 2.31 -0.27 0.72
N PRO A 44 3.46 0.44 0.74
CA PRO A 44 3.59 1.65 1.57
C PRO A 44 2.58 2.75 1.20
N CYS A 45 2.22 2.86 -0.08
CA CYS A 45 1.19 3.78 -0.54
C CYS A 45 -0.22 3.29 -0.15
N GLN A 46 -0.58 2.05 -0.45
CA GLN A 46 -1.90 1.48 -0.16
C GLN A 46 -2.20 1.45 1.34
N CYS A 47 -1.19 1.20 2.18
CA CYS A 47 -1.34 1.03 3.62
C CYS A 47 -0.87 2.23 4.45
N GLY A 48 -0.47 3.31 3.78
CA GLY A 48 -0.01 4.54 4.40
C GLY A 48 -1.04 5.68 4.28
N PRO A 49 -0.60 6.93 4.03
CA PRO A 49 -1.49 8.10 4.07
C PRO A 49 -2.57 8.09 2.98
N THR A 50 -2.35 7.35 1.89
CA THR A 50 -3.28 7.24 0.76
C THR A 50 -4.33 6.12 0.93
N GLN A 51 -4.28 5.33 2.01
CA GLN A 51 -5.20 4.22 2.25
C GLN A 51 -6.68 4.65 2.13
N THR A 52 -7.06 5.72 2.84
CA THR A 52 -8.43 6.23 2.82
C THR A 52 -8.82 6.77 1.45
N ALA A 53 -7.90 7.41 0.72
CA ALA A 53 -8.18 7.93 -0.62
C ALA A 53 -8.42 6.79 -1.62
N ILE A 54 -7.59 5.75 -1.57
CA ILE A 54 -7.72 4.54 -2.40
C ILE A 54 -9.03 3.82 -2.09
N ALA A 55 -9.36 3.64 -0.80
CA ALA A 55 -10.62 3.02 -0.39
C ALA A 55 -11.82 3.80 -0.97
N ASN A 56 -11.85 5.13 -0.81
CA ASN A 56 -12.93 5.96 -1.34
C ASN A 56 -13.03 5.91 -2.86
N ALA A 57 -11.90 5.89 -3.57
CA ALA A 57 -11.89 5.78 -5.03
C ALA A 57 -12.35 4.40 -5.54
N ALA A 58 -12.15 3.35 -4.74
CA ALA A 58 -12.63 2.01 -5.09
C ALA A 58 -14.15 1.82 -4.83
N ILE A 59 -14.74 2.53 -3.85
CA ILE A 59 -16.16 2.41 -3.47
C ILE A 59 -17.14 2.40 -4.66
N PRO A 60 -17.13 3.36 -5.61
CA PRO A 60 -18.13 3.38 -6.68
C PRO A 60 -18.06 2.13 -7.57
N CYS A 61 -16.85 1.67 -7.90
CA CYS A 61 -16.66 0.44 -8.69
C CYS A 61 -17.09 -0.80 -7.90
N LEU A 62 -16.73 -0.85 -6.61
CA LEU A 62 -17.06 -1.95 -5.73
C LEU A 62 -18.57 -2.10 -5.54
N LEU A 63 -19.30 -1.01 -5.33
CA LEU A 63 -20.77 -1.04 -5.19
C LEU A 63 -21.49 -1.51 -6.46
N ASP A 64 -20.91 -1.25 -7.62
CA ASP A 64 -21.50 -1.62 -8.92
C ASP A 64 -21.19 -3.08 -9.31
N ASN A 65 -20.07 -3.63 -8.84
CA ASN A 65 -19.54 -4.92 -9.31
C ASN A 65 -19.49 -6.02 -8.24
N CYS A 66 -19.59 -5.69 -6.95
CA CYS A 66 -19.47 -6.63 -5.85
C CYS A 66 -20.76 -6.74 -5.02
N SER A 67 -20.99 -7.91 -4.44
CA SER A 67 -22.05 -8.07 -3.43
C SER A 67 -21.63 -7.44 -2.10
N PHE A 68 -22.60 -7.10 -1.24
CA PHE A 68 -22.30 -6.59 0.10
C PHE A 68 -21.39 -7.53 0.93
N SER A 69 -21.50 -8.85 0.72
CA SER A 69 -20.62 -9.82 1.38
C SER A 69 -19.18 -9.68 0.90
N ASP A 70 -18.96 -9.47 -0.40
CA ASP A 70 -17.64 -9.26 -0.99
C ASP A 70 -17.02 -7.94 -0.54
N LEU A 71 -17.83 -6.88 -0.38
CA LEU A 71 -17.35 -5.61 0.17
C LEU A 71 -16.76 -5.77 1.57
N PHE A 72 -17.43 -6.54 2.42
CA PHE A 72 -16.96 -6.82 3.77
C PHE A 72 -15.67 -7.66 3.78
N ILE A 73 -15.57 -8.63 2.86
CA ILE A 73 -14.36 -9.43 2.68
C ILE A 73 -13.20 -8.55 2.20
N ALA A 74 -13.40 -7.73 1.16
CA ALA A 74 -12.39 -6.83 0.62
C ALA A 74 -11.85 -5.87 1.70
N GLN A 75 -12.75 -5.28 2.50
CA GLN A 75 -12.34 -4.42 3.61
C GLN A 75 -11.52 -5.18 4.68
N SER A 76 -11.98 -6.37 5.08
CA SER A 76 -11.31 -7.19 6.10
C SER A 76 -9.94 -7.67 5.65
N VAL A 77 -9.84 -8.16 4.41
CA VAL A 77 -8.59 -8.61 3.80
C VAL A 77 -7.64 -7.43 3.63
N GLY A 78 -8.08 -6.31 3.05
CA GLY A 78 -7.26 -5.11 2.90
C GLY A 78 -6.71 -4.59 4.23
N TYR A 79 -7.53 -4.60 5.29
CA TYR A 79 -7.07 -4.23 6.64
C TYR A 79 -6.00 -5.20 7.16
N ALA A 80 -6.22 -6.52 7.04
CA ALA A 80 -5.26 -7.53 7.48
C ALA A 80 -3.92 -7.42 6.74
N LYS A 81 -3.95 -7.12 5.43
CA LYS A 81 -2.75 -6.87 4.62
C LYS A 81 -1.98 -5.65 5.11
N CYS A 82 -2.68 -4.54 5.35
CA CYS A 82 -2.05 -3.33 5.84
C CYS A 82 -1.54 -3.43 7.28
N ALA A 83 -2.24 -4.18 8.14
CA ALA A 83 -1.77 -4.53 9.47
C ALA A 83 -0.49 -5.39 9.41
N SER A 84 -0.45 -6.39 8.52
CA SER A 84 0.73 -7.24 8.33
C SER A 84 1.91 -6.44 7.80
N TRP A 85 1.68 -5.57 6.81
CA TRP A 85 2.72 -4.70 6.27
C TRP A 85 3.26 -3.75 7.35
N SER A 86 2.40 -3.07 8.10
CA SER A 86 2.83 -2.15 9.16
C SER A 86 3.58 -2.86 10.29
N ALA A 87 3.27 -4.12 10.59
CA ALA A 87 4.04 -4.93 11.53
C ALA A 87 5.46 -5.24 11.03
N THR A 88 5.66 -5.37 9.70
CA THR A 88 6.98 -5.60 9.09
C THR A 88 7.73 -4.32 8.74
N ALA A 89 7.02 -3.19 8.63
CA ALA A 89 7.58 -1.88 8.36
C ALA A 89 8.35 -1.41 9.60
N THR A 90 9.63 -1.77 9.67
CA THR A 90 10.52 -1.25 10.72
C THR A 90 10.57 0.28 10.57
N PRO A 91 10.21 1.06 11.59
CA PRO A 91 10.38 2.51 11.51
C PRO A 91 11.86 2.79 11.29
N ALA A 92 12.18 3.48 10.18
CA ALA A 92 13.53 3.97 9.96
C ALA A 92 13.95 4.76 11.21
N PRO A 93 15.17 4.59 11.73
CA PRO A 93 15.64 5.42 12.82
C PRO A 93 15.56 6.88 12.34
N THR A 94 14.72 7.67 12.98
CA THR A 94 14.70 9.12 12.83
C THR A 94 16.05 9.62 13.35
N THR A 95 17.09 9.60 12.51
CA THR A 95 18.30 10.36 12.80
C THR A 95 17.88 11.82 12.75
N LEU A 96 17.56 12.33 13.94
CA LEU A 96 17.54 13.75 14.28
C LEU A 96 18.95 14.29 14.01
N ALA A 97 19.30 14.45 12.75
CA ALA A 97 20.50 15.16 12.34
C ALA A 97 20.26 16.63 12.63
N LYS A 98 20.66 17.04 13.83
CA LYS A 98 21.00 18.43 14.13
C LYS A 98 21.81 19.03 12.98
N MET A 99 21.27 20.01 12.28
CA MET A 99 21.98 21.09 11.58
C MET A 99 21.02 22.29 11.63
N LYS A 100 21.21 23.45 12.28
CA LYS A 100 22.40 24.26 12.63
C LYS A 100 23.29 24.38 11.40
N TRP A 101 23.15 25.43 10.59
CA TRP A 101 23.33 26.86 10.92
C TRP A 101 22.25 27.75 10.31
#